data_AF-A0A7W1VNV5-F1
#
_entry.id   AF-A0A7W1VNV5-F1
#
_cell.length_a   1.000
_cell.length_b   1.000
_cell.length_c   1.000
_cell.angle_alpha   90.00
_cell.angle_beta   90.00
_cell.angle_gamma   90.00
#
_symmetry.space_group_name_H-M   'P 1'
#
loop_
_entity.id
_entity.type
_entity.pdbx_description
1 polymer ?
#
loop_
_entity_poly.entity_id
_entity_poly.type
_entity_poly.pdbx_seq_one_letter_code
_entity_poly.pdbx_strand_id
1 'polypeptide(L)'
;MRHVRSFLIIALLGFFAANLQAAEPRIIKVLPHYLDARGRHTLSPSLYERDAYQKLLRENPAQRSALRFDVQLKAPKKRDQFKLQVELRGVKGQELTTESAEAPVAKGGWLTTWSSVKFSGEDYKQFGEITAWRVTMWDGDKQVSEQKSFLW
;
A
#
# COMPACT_ATOMS: atom_id res chain seq x y z
N MET A 1 20.17 -9.62 51.09
CA MET A 1 20.16 -8.48 50.13
C MET A 1 20.31 -8.89 48.65
N ARG A 2 21.16 -9.87 48.26
CA ARG A 2 21.28 -10.34 46.86
C ARG A 2 19.97 -10.90 46.28
N HIS A 3 19.27 -11.74 47.03
CA HIS A 3 18.01 -12.36 46.58
C HIS A 3 16.86 -11.36 46.40
N VAL A 4 16.81 -10.28 47.20
CA VAL A 4 15.80 -9.21 47.09
C VAL A 4 16.04 -8.39 45.82
N ARG A 5 17.30 -8.08 45.49
CA ARG A 5 17.67 -7.41 44.23
C ARG A 5 17.34 -8.27 43.01
N SER A 6 17.61 -9.59 43.08
CA SER A 6 17.26 -10.52 42.00
C SER A 6 15.74 -10.64 41.80
N PHE A 7 14.95 -10.70 42.87
CA PHE A 7 13.49 -10.68 42.79
C PHE A 7 12.96 -9.38 42.17
N LEU A 8 13.54 -8.23 42.54
CA LEU A 8 13.16 -6.94 41.99
C LEU A 8 13.46 -6.84 40.49
N ILE A 9 14.61 -7.37 40.03
CA ILE A 9 14.97 -7.39 38.61
C ILE A 9 14.04 -8.32 37.81
N ILE A 10 13.71 -9.50 38.34
CA ILE A 10 12.78 -10.45 37.69
C ILE A 10 11.37 -9.86 37.63
N ALA A 11 10.90 -9.21 38.70
CA ALA A 11 9.61 -8.53 38.73
C ALA A 11 9.56 -7.35 37.73
N LEU A 12 10.65 -6.59 37.60
CA LEU A 12 10.76 -5.51 36.63
C LEU A 12 10.76 -6.03 35.18
N LEU A 13 11.47 -7.13 34.90
CA LEU A 13 11.47 -7.79 33.59
C LEU A 13 10.10 -8.40 33.24
N GLY A 14 9.39 -8.97 34.22
CA GLY A 14 8.03 -9.50 34.05
C GLY A 14 7.00 -8.42 33.72
N PHE A 15 7.16 -7.22 34.29
CA PHE A 15 6.26 -6.08 34.02
C PHE A 15 6.45 -5.50 32.61
N PHE A 16 7.68 -5.53 32.05
CA PHE A 16 7.95 -5.11 30.68
C PHE A 16 7.49 -6.14 29.63
N ALA A 17 7.49 -7.44 29.95
CA ALA A 17 7.08 -8.49 29.01
C ALA A 17 5.56 -8.54 28.75
N ALA A 18 4.74 -8.05 29.68
CA ALA A 18 3.27 -8.15 29.61
C ALA A 18 2.61 -7.19 28.58
N ASN A 19 3.36 -6.27 27.97
CA ASN A 19 2.84 -5.27 27.03
C ASN A 19 3.37 -5.44 25.60
N LEU A 20 3.75 -6.66 25.20
CA LEU A 20 4.06 -6.95 23.80
C LEU A 20 2.76 -7.12 23.00
N GLN A 21 1.95 -6.06 22.91
CA GLN A 21 0.82 -6.03 22.00
C GLN A 21 1.37 -6.07 20.58
N ALA A 22 0.96 -7.08 19.81
CA ALA A 22 1.32 -7.18 18.41
C ALA A 22 0.90 -5.89 17.70
N ALA A 23 1.85 -5.21 17.05
CA ALA A 23 1.58 -3.95 16.38
C ALA A 23 0.42 -4.10 15.40
N GLU A 24 -0.60 -3.23 15.53
CA GLU A 24 -1.78 -3.32 14.70
C GLU A 24 -1.41 -3.21 13.21
N PRO A 25 -1.99 -4.08 12.36
CA PRO A 25 -1.77 -4.00 10.93
C PRO A 25 -2.26 -2.65 10.40
N ARG A 26 -1.42 -1.91 9.68
CA ARG A 26 -1.78 -0.57 9.17
C ARG A 26 -1.07 -0.21 7.88
N ILE A 27 -1.80 0.49 7.02
CA ILE A 27 -1.24 1.21 5.87
C ILE A 27 -0.53 2.45 6.42
N ILE A 28 0.73 2.64 6.04
CA ILE A 28 1.52 3.82 6.39
C ILE A 28 1.43 4.84 5.26
N LYS A 29 1.64 4.39 4.02
CA LYS A 29 1.78 5.27 2.87
C LYS A 29 1.29 4.57 1.61
N VAL A 30 0.62 5.31 0.75
CA VAL A 30 0.22 4.87 -0.58
C VAL A 30 0.84 5.78 -1.63
N LEU A 31 1.45 5.20 -2.65
CA LEU A 31 2.05 5.89 -3.77
C LEU A 31 1.46 5.37 -5.09
N PRO A 32 0.54 6.12 -5.73
CA PRO A 32 0.07 5.80 -7.07
C PRO A 32 1.11 6.19 -8.13
N HIS A 33 1.33 5.30 -9.09
CA HIS A 33 2.32 5.45 -10.15
C HIS A 33 1.76 5.00 -11.49
N TYR A 34 1.71 5.90 -12.46
CA TYR A 34 1.50 5.52 -13.85
C TYR A 34 2.70 4.73 -14.35
N LEU A 35 2.42 3.68 -15.12
CA LEU A 35 3.42 2.86 -15.77
C LEU A 35 3.40 3.10 -17.27
N ASP A 36 4.57 3.15 -17.89
CA ASP A 36 4.70 3.11 -19.34
C ASP A 36 4.51 1.69 -19.90
N ALA A 37 4.51 1.55 -21.24
CA ALA A 37 4.40 0.27 -21.92
C ALA A 37 5.45 -0.79 -21.51
N ARG A 38 6.58 -0.37 -20.92
CA ARG A 38 7.63 -1.25 -20.39
C ARG A 38 7.45 -1.55 -18.89
N GLY A 39 6.38 -1.07 -18.26
CA GLY A 39 6.10 -1.22 -16.84
C GLY A 39 6.91 -0.29 -15.93
N ARG A 40 7.50 0.77 -16.47
CA ARG A 40 8.38 1.70 -15.74
C ARG A 40 7.57 2.86 -15.17
N HIS A 41 7.84 3.18 -13.90
CA HIS A 41 7.30 4.34 -13.20
C HIS A 41 8.33 5.47 -13.02
N THR A 42 9.59 5.20 -13.37
CA THR A 42 10.71 6.14 -13.39
C THR A 42 11.73 5.64 -14.41
N LEU A 43 12.56 6.54 -14.92
CA LEU A 43 13.65 6.22 -15.85
C LEU A 43 14.98 5.95 -15.12
N SER A 44 15.12 6.43 -13.88
CA SER A 44 16.28 6.18 -13.00
C SER A 44 15.85 6.12 -11.52
N PRO A 45 16.75 5.74 -10.59
CA PRO A 45 16.44 5.70 -9.16
C PRO A 45 16.31 7.09 -8.48
N SER A 46 16.42 8.19 -9.24
CA SER A 46 16.27 9.55 -8.70
C SER A 46 14.81 9.91 -8.41
N LEU A 47 14.56 10.50 -7.23
CA LEU A 47 13.23 11.01 -6.86
C LEU A 47 12.79 12.17 -7.74
N TYR A 48 13.70 13.08 -8.08
CA TYR A 48 13.41 14.19 -8.99
C TYR A 48 13.01 13.70 -10.37
N GLU A 49 13.71 12.67 -10.87
CA GLU A 49 13.43 12.10 -12.18
C GLU A 49 12.11 11.33 -12.18
N ARG A 50 11.81 10.57 -11.11
CA ARG A 50 10.51 9.93 -10.95
C ARG A 50 9.38 10.96 -11.03
N ASP A 51 9.48 12.06 -10.31
CA ASP A 51 8.41 13.06 -10.25
C ASP A 51 8.24 13.78 -11.61
N ALA A 52 9.34 14.08 -12.30
CA ALA A 52 9.31 14.60 -13.68
C ALA A 52 8.68 13.60 -14.66
N TYR A 53 9.02 12.32 -14.55
CA TYR A 53 8.47 11.28 -15.42
C TYR A 53 6.99 11.02 -15.14
N GLN A 54 6.56 11.05 -13.88
CA GLN A 54 5.14 10.94 -13.52
C GLN A 54 4.34 12.16 -13.99
N LYS A 55 4.94 13.36 -14.03
CA LYS A 55 4.31 14.52 -14.69
C LYS A 55 4.16 14.27 -16.20
N LEU A 56 5.22 13.81 -16.88
CA LEU A 56 5.17 13.47 -18.30
C LEU A 56 4.06 12.44 -18.60
N LEU A 57 3.99 11.35 -17.85
CA LEU A 57 2.95 10.33 -18.03
C LEU A 57 1.54 10.88 -17.77
N ARG A 58 1.38 11.78 -16.78
CA ARG A 58 0.10 12.48 -16.56
C ARG A 58 -0.31 13.34 -17.75
N GLU A 59 0.63 14.03 -18.38
CA GLU A 59 0.34 14.88 -19.54
C GLU A 59 0.16 14.06 -20.83
N ASN A 60 0.56 12.79 -20.84
CA ASN A 60 0.56 11.93 -22.03
C ASN A 60 -0.16 10.58 -21.78
N PRO A 61 -1.51 10.55 -21.66
CA PRO A 61 -2.26 9.32 -21.41
C PRO A 61 -1.98 8.16 -22.36
N ALA A 62 -1.70 8.45 -23.64
CA ALA A 62 -1.36 7.45 -24.64
C ALA A 62 -0.05 6.68 -24.34
N GLN A 63 0.82 7.21 -23.48
CA GLN A 63 2.05 6.53 -23.07
C GLN A 63 1.86 5.64 -21.84
N ARG A 64 0.70 5.72 -21.17
CA ARG A 64 0.39 4.93 -19.98
C ARG A 64 -0.12 3.56 -20.38
N SER A 65 0.29 2.52 -19.69
CA SER A 65 -0.21 1.15 -19.90
C SER A 65 -0.85 0.51 -18.67
N ALA A 66 -0.66 1.13 -17.50
CA ALA A 66 -1.20 0.64 -16.22
C ALA A 66 -1.08 1.72 -15.13
N LEU A 67 -1.78 1.48 -14.02
CA LEU A 67 -1.55 2.16 -12.75
C LEU A 67 -1.05 1.13 -11.71
N ARG A 68 -0.03 1.50 -10.94
CA ARG A 68 0.47 0.70 -9.81
C ARG A 68 0.41 1.50 -8.53
N PHE A 69 -0.05 0.87 -7.46
CA PHE A 69 -0.02 1.42 -6.11
C PHE A 69 1.07 0.72 -5.33
N ASP A 70 2.10 1.48 -4.95
CA ASP A 70 3.10 1.01 -4.01
C ASP A 70 2.67 1.41 -2.60
N VAL A 71 2.40 0.40 -1.78
CA VAL A 71 1.79 0.53 -0.47
C VAL A 71 2.79 0.14 0.60
N GLN A 72 3.21 1.12 1.40
CA GLN A 72 3.99 0.86 2.60
C GLN A 72 3.04 0.52 3.74
N LEU A 73 3.30 -0.60 4.41
CA LEU A 73 2.44 -1.11 5.47
C LEU A 73 3.24 -1.77 6.60
N LYS A 74 2.59 -1.89 7.76
CA LYS A 74 2.96 -2.80 8.84
C LYS A 74 1.96 -3.94 8.87
N ALA A 75 2.46 -5.17 8.90
CA ALA A 75 1.64 -6.36 9.09
C ALA A 75 2.40 -7.35 10.00
N PRO A 76 1.68 -8.15 10.81
CA PRO A 76 2.24 -9.24 11.60
C PRO A 76 3.04 -10.24 10.74
N LYS A 77 3.81 -11.12 11.39
CA LYS A 77 4.64 -12.12 10.68
C LYS A 77 3.84 -13.04 9.75
N LYS A 78 2.60 -13.37 10.12
CA LYS A 78 1.71 -14.24 9.34
C LYS A 78 1.04 -13.43 8.22
N ARG A 79 1.81 -13.05 7.21
CA ARG A 79 1.38 -12.10 6.16
C ARG A 79 0.44 -12.69 5.12
N ASP A 80 0.48 -13.99 4.94
CA ASP A 80 -0.26 -14.68 3.88
C ASP A 80 -1.78 -14.58 4.05
N GLN A 81 -2.27 -14.17 5.22
CA GLN A 81 -3.70 -13.90 5.48
C GLN A 81 -4.14 -12.50 5.03
N PHE A 82 -3.21 -11.60 4.72
CA PHE A 82 -3.52 -10.21 4.39
C PHE A 82 -3.55 -9.97 2.88
N LYS A 83 -4.59 -9.27 2.43
CA LYS A 83 -4.69 -8.74 1.06
C LYS A 83 -4.79 -7.22 1.07
N LEU A 84 -4.28 -6.61 0.01
CA LEU A 84 -4.55 -5.23 -0.35
C LEU A 84 -5.61 -5.20 -1.44
N GLN A 85 -6.57 -4.31 -1.30
CA GLN A 85 -7.53 -3.98 -2.33
C GLN A 85 -7.39 -2.50 -2.65
N VAL A 86 -7.35 -2.18 -3.94
CA VAL A 86 -7.42 -0.82 -4.46
C VAL A 86 -8.76 -0.69 -5.17
N GLU A 87 -9.51 0.33 -4.81
CA GLU A 87 -10.70 0.75 -5.52
C GLU A 87 -10.44 2.10 -6.19
N LEU A 88 -10.89 2.22 -7.43
CA LEU A 88 -10.69 3.38 -8.28
C LEU A 88 -12.04 3.98 -8.64
N ARG A 89 -12.10 5.30 -8.68
CA ARG A 89 -13.20 6.05 -9.31
C ARG A 89 -12.61 6.94 -10.40
N GLY A 90 -13.33 7.04 -11.51
CA GLY A 90 -12.87 7.78 -12.68
C GLY A 90 -14.02 8.26 -13.55
N VAL A 91 -13.62 8.84 -14.68
CA VAL A 91 -14.54 9.33 -15.70
C VAL A 91 -14.03 8.93 -17.07
N LYS A 92 -14.91 8.38 -17.90
CA LYS A 92 -14.67 8.13 -19.32
C LYS A 92 -15.74 8.82 -20.15
N GLY A 93 -15.36 9.91 -20.81
CA GLY A 93 -16.34 10.79 -21.47
C GLY A 93 -17.26 11.43 -20.44
N GLN A 94 -18.54 11.02 -20.41
CA GLN A 94 -19.54 11.49 -19.43
C GLN A 94 -19.92 10.42 -18.40
N GLU A 95 -19.36 9.21 -18.50
CA GLU A 95 -19.70 8.09 -17.63
C GLU A 95 -18.74 8.01 -16.44
N LEU A 96 -19.31 7.76 -15.25
CA LEU A 96 -18.54 7.45 -14.05
C LEU A 96 -18.08 5.99 -14.11
N THR A 97 -16.80 5.76 -13.89
CA THR A 97 -16.20 4.42 -13.87
C THR A 97 -15.73 4.07 -12.46
N THR A 98 -15.94 2.81 -12.05
CA THR A 98 -15.45 2.28 -10.77
C THR A 98 -14.89 0.90 -11.02
N GLU A 99 -13.71 0.62 -10.49
CA GLU A 99 -13.03 -0.67 -10.64
C GLU A 99 -12.26 -1.01 -9.36
N SER A 100 -11.94 -2.29 -9.19
CA SER A 100 -11.09 -2.72 -8.10
C SER A 100 -10.03 -3.73 -8.53
N ALA A 101 -8.88 -3.66 -7.88
CA ALA A 101 -7.78 -4.59 -8.05
C ALA A 101 -7.30 -5.07 -6.69
N GLU A 102 -6.95 -6.36 -6.59
CA GLU A 102 -6.44 -6.95 -5.36
C GLU A 102 -5.03 -7.52 -5.57
N ALA A 103 -4.24 -7.53 -4.49
CA ALA A 103 -2.98 -8.26 -4.46
C ALA A 103 -2.67 -8.75 -3.04
N PRO A 104 -1.98 -9.90 -2.90
CA PRO A 104 -1.49 -10.33 -1.59
C PRO A 104 -0.45 -9.35 -1.03
N VAL A 105 -0.34 -9.28 0.29
CA VAL A 105 0.73 -8.52 0.95
C VAL A 105 2.07 -9.23 0.75
N ALA A 106 3.06 -8.51 0.21
CA ALA A 106 4.39 -9.04 0.01
C ALA A 106 5.09 -9.47 1.33
N LYS A 107 5.90 -10.53 1.22
CA LYS A 107 6.84 -10.92 2.27
C LYS A 107 7.94 -9.85 2.38
N GLY A 108 8.37 -9.51 3.60
CA GLY A 108 9.34 -8.44 3.81
C GLY A 108 9.75 -8.26 5.27
N GLY A 109 10.50 -7.18 5.55
CA GLY A 109 11.21 -6.96 6.81
C GLY A 109 10.31 -6.79 8.04
N TRP A 110 10.91 -6.88 9.22
CA TRP A 110 10.25 -6.88 10.53
C TRP A 110 9.48 -5.60 10.91
N LEU A 111 9.80 -4.45 10.31
CA LEU A 111 9.24 -3.14 10.69
C LEU A 111 8.14 -2.67 9.74
N THR A 112 8.47 -2.56 8.46
CA THR A 112 7.55 -2.16 7.39
C THR A 112 7.89 -2.93 6.12
N THR A 113 6.92 -3.04 5.22
CA THR A 113 7.12 -3.63 3.90
C THR A 113 6.46 -2.76 2.85
N TRP A 114 6.97 -2.85 1.63
CA TRP A 114 6.28 -2.38 0.45
C TRP A 114 5.60 -3.55 -0.24
N SER A 115 4.36 -3.36 -0.66
CA SER A 115 3.64 -4.27 -1.55
C SER A 115 3.04 -3.46 -2.69
N SER A 116 2.81 -4.10 -3.84
CA SER A 116 2.29 -3.41 -5.01
C SER A 116 0.96 -4.01 -5.44
N VAL A 117 -0.02 -3.16 -5.73
CA VAL A 117 -1.27 -3.53 -6.40
C VAL A 117 -1.27 -2.92 -7.79
N LYS A 118 -1.48 -3.72 -8.83
CA LYS A 118 -1.42 -3.28 -10.22
C LYS A 118 -2.81 -3.35 -10.85
N PHE A 119 -3.24 -2.24 -11.44
CA PHE A 119 -4.42 -2.14 -12.28
C PHE A 119 -3.98 -1.95 -13.73
N SER A 120 -4.26 -2.94 -14.59
CA SER A 120 -3.71 -3.01 -15.94
C SER A 120 -4.58 -3.88 -16.86
N GLY A 121 -4.20 -3.98 -18.13
CA GLY A 121 -4.93 -4.80 -19.08
C GLY A 121 -6.14 -4.06 -19.65
N GLU A 122 -7.20 -4.79 -19.95
CA GLU A 122 -8.37 -4.23 -20.60
C GLU A 122 -9.16 -3.29 -19.68
N ASP A 123 -9.30 -3.66 -18.40
CA ASP A 123 -9.96 -2.84 -17.38
C ASP A 123 -9.33 -1.44 -17.31
N TYR A 124 -7.99 -1.36 -17.32
CA TYR A 124 -7.28 -0.08 -17.33
C TYR A 124 -7.54 0.75 -18.59
N LYS A 125 -7.48 0.13 -19.77
CA LYS A 125 -7.73 0.83 -21.04
C LYS A 125 -9.15 1.37 -21.12
N GLN A 126 -10.11 0.65 -20.52
CA GLN A 126 -11.50 1.00 -20.56
C GLN A 126 -11.93 1.92 -19.40
N PHE A 127 -11.08 2.15 -18.40
CA PHE A 127 -11.41 2.90 -17.18
C PHE A 127 -11.59 4.41 -17.41
N GLY A 128 -10.81 5.03 -18.29
CA GLY A 128 -10.76 6.49 -18.43
C GLY A 128 -9.82 7.18 -17.43
N GLU A 129 -10.07 8.46 -17.14
CA GLU A 129 -9.22 9.25 -16.26
C GLU A 129 -9.58 9.00 -14.78
N ILE A 130 -8.56 8.77 -13.96
CA ILE A 130 -8.73 8.42 -12.54
C ILE A 130 -8.85 9.70 -11.72
N THR A 131 -9.92 9.81 -10.94
CA THR A 131 -10.22 11.01 -10.13
C THR A 131 -10.04 10.77 -8.64
N ALA A 132 -10.33 9.55 -8.17
CA ALA A 132 -10.16 9.16 -6.77
C ALA A 132 -9.75 7.70 -6.63
N TRP A 133 -9.11 7.38 -5.51
CA TRP A 133 -8.74 6.02 -5.15
C TRP A 133 -8.87 5.78 -3.65
N ARG A 134 -9.09 4.52 -3.29
CA ARG A 134 -9.01 4.01 -1.92
C ARG A 134 -8.20 2.73 -1.91
N VAL A 135 -7.35 2.58 -0.91
CA VAL A 135 -6.59 1.37 -0.62
C VAL A 135 -7.01 0.85 0.74
N THR A 136 -7.45 -0.39 0.79
CA THR A 136 -7.83 -1.10 2.01
C THR A 136 -6.93 -2.30 2.22
N MET A 137 -6.67 -2.61 3.49
CA MET A 137 -6.00 -3.85 3.89
C MET A 137 -6.99 -4.72 4.65
N TRP A 138 -7.04 -6.00 4.27
CA TRP A 138 -7.99 -6.97 4.79
C TRP A 138 -7.26 -8.14 5.44
N ASP A 139 -7.82 -8.65 6.53
CA ASP A 139 -7.47 -9.90 7.21
C ASP A 139 -8.68 -10.84 7.10
N GLY A 140 -8.66 -11.73 6.10
CA GLY A 140 -9.86 -12.43 5.66
C GLY A 140 -10.96 -11.43 5.24
N ASP A 141 -12.11 -11.48 5.91
CA ASP A 141 -13.26 -10.60 5.66
C ASP A 141 -13.24 -9.31 6.50
N LYS A 142 -12.23 -9.13 7.35
CA LYS A 142 -12.12 -7.96 8.22
C LYS A 142 -11.21 -6.91 7.59
N GLN A 143 -11.76 -5.74 7.25
CA GLN A 143 -10.95 -4.57 6.91
C GLN A 143 -10.20 -4.10 8.18
N VAL A 144 -8.88 -4.03 8.10
CA VAL A 144 -8.01 -3.65 9.23
C VAL A 144 -7.35 -2.28 9.05
N SER A 145 -7.28 -1.76 7.82
CA SER A 145 -6.72 -0.44 7.55
C SER A 145 -7.21 0.15 6.24
N GLU A 146 -7.20 1.47 6.12
CA GLU A 146 -7.62 2.22 4.93
C GLU A 146 -6.73 3.45 4.73
N GLN A 147 -6.47 3.80 3.47
CA GLN A 147 -6.00 5.11 3.06
C GLN A 147 -6.65 5.48 1.73
N LYS A 148 -6.99 6.76 1.55
CA LYS A 148 -7.72 7.21 0.37
C LYS A 148 -7.21 8.56 -0.13
N SER A 149 -7.44 8.82 -1.42
CA SER A 149 -7.24 10.14 -2.01
C SER A 149 -8.20 11.16 -1.40
N PHE A 150 -7.87 12.44 -1.52
CA PHE A 150 -8.71 13.53 -1.01
C PHE A 150 -10.14 13.54 -1.58
N LEU A 151 -10.32 13.14 -2.84
CA LEU A 151 -11.61 13.18 -3.55
C LEU A 151 -12.46 11.91 -3.38
N TRP A 152 -12.09 11.01 -2.45
CA TRP A 152 -12.78 9.74 -2.24
C TRP A 152 -14.03 9.83 -1.34
#